data_AF-A0AAE3FUJ2-F1
#
_entry.id   AF-A0AAE3FUJ2-F1
#
_cell.length_a   1.000
_cell.length_b   1.000
_cell.length_c   1.000
_cell.angle_alpha   90.00
_cell.angle_beta   90.00
_cell.angle_gamma   90.00
#
_symmetry.space_group_name_H-M   'P 1'
#
loop_
_entity.id
_entity.type
_entity.pdbx_description
1 polymer ?
#
loop_
_entity_poly.entity_id
_entity_poly.type
_entity_poly.pdbx_seq_one_letter_code
_entity_poly.pdbx_strand_id
1 'polypeptide(L)'
;MTSVKEFRVDVEATPDELGRGAFVFTDAYSVFDWGQMPDEIPDKGASLCAMGAYNFEGLEAEGVPTHYRGVVEDGDTVPLDDVDAPPTEMAIDLTQVPELPHDGRAYDYDSYHDAAGENYLVPLEIVFRNRVPIGSSLRRRTDPSDHGLALDEWPDEAVDLDEPIVEFSTKYEESDRYLDRDKADLIAGVADIEELELVARDVNRVVTERADSVGMTHEDGKIECLYYDGEIRVADVVGTFDENRFSYEDQQLSKEVIRQYHKRTQPEWVDAVDAAKAEAKETDVADWRPLCDVQPQSLDEEVIETARAIYTAGTNAYVGQGLFDAPALDDAVDAAREL
;
A
#
# COMPACT_ATOMS: atom_id res chain seq x y z
N MET A 1 -0.69 1.17 15.52
CA MET A 1 0.38 0.27 15.04
C MET A 1 -0.12 -0.39 13.78
N THR A 2 0.46 -0.02 12.65
CA THR A 2 0.30 -0.70 11.37
C THR A 2 0.72 -2.16 11.53
N SER A 3 -0.10 -3.11 11.07
CA SER A 3 0.03 -4.53 11.43
C SER A 3 1.26 -5.24 10.83
N VAL A 4 2.04 -4.57 9.98
CA VAL A 4 3.10 -5.20 9.16
C VAL A 4 4.38 -4.35 9.01
N LYS A 5 4.41 -3.15 9.58
CA LYS A 5 5.53 -2.19 9.46
C LYS A 5 5.66 -1.39 10.75
N GLU A 6 6.86 -1.33 11.29
CA GLU A 6 7.19 -0.54 12.47
C GLU A 6 7.95 0.73 12.10
N PHE A 7 7.91 1.72 12.99
CA PHE A 7 8.63 2.98 12.84
C PHE A 7 9.72 3.08 13.89
N ARG A 8 10.95 3.35 13.45
CA ARG A 8 12.00 3.88 14.32
C ARG A 8 12.10 5.38 14.11
N VAL A 9 11.96 6.14 15.18
CA VAL A 9 12.17 7.60 15.18
C VAL A 9 13.52 7.88 15.82
N ASP A 10 14.46 8.42 15.03
CA ASP A 10 15.79 8.80 15.49
C ASP A 10 15.81 10.30 15.89
N VAL A 11 15.12 11.13 15.11
CA VAL A 11 14.88 12.55 15.36
C VAL A 11 13.42 12.86 15.04
N GLU A 12 12.68 13.42 16.00
CA GLU A 12 11.29 13.83 15.78
C GLU A 12 11.21 15.01 14.81
N ALA A 13 10.15 15.03 13.99
CA ALA A 13 9.83 16.17 13.15
C ALA A 13 9.33 17.34 14.00
N THR A 14 9.54 18.55 13.52
CA THR A 14 9.01 19.80 14.09
C THR A 14 8.22 20.56 13.02
N PRO A 15 7.47 21.62 13.38
CA PRO A 15 6.79 22.46 12.40
C PRO A 15 7.69 23.02 11.29
N ASP A 16 8.97 23.24 11.57
CA ASP A 16 9.89 23.88 10.65
C ASP A 16 10.93 22.92 10.02
N GLU A 17 11.12 21.72 10.58
CA GLU A 17 12.17 20.78 10.17
C GLU A 17 11.66 19.33 10.10
N LEU A 18 12.03 18.63 9.03
CA LEU A 18 11.86 17.18 8.91
C LEU A 18 12.68 16.45 9.97
N GLY A 19 12.06 15.44 10.58
CA GLY A 19 12.72 14.47 11.44
C GLY A 19 13.46 13.40 10.62
N ARG A 20 14.10 12.46 11.30
CA ARG A 20 14.78 11.31 10.67
C ARG A 20 14.37 10.03 11.36
N GLY A 21 14.19 8.98 10.59
CA GLY A 21 13.88 7.67 11.12
C GLY A 21 14.04 6.58 10.08
N ALA A 22 13.44 5.42 10.37
CA ALA A 22 13.37 4.32 9.43
C ALA A 22 12.05 3.57 9.55
N PHE A 23 11.60 3.03 8.42
CA PHE A 23 10.66 1.92 8.43
C PHE A 23 11.42 0.63 8.73
N VAL A 24 10.86 -0.19 9.62
CA VAL A 24 11.30 -1.56 9.87
C VAL A 24 10.22 -2.49 9.32
N PHE A 25 10.53 -3.20 8.24
CA PHE A 25 9.61 -4.10 7.58
C PHE A 25 9.63 -5.46 8.25
N THR A 26 8.45 -5.98 8.59
CA THR A 26 8.32 -7.28 9.25
C THR A 26 7.72 -8.32 8.31
N ASP A 27 7.88 -9.59 8.68
CA ASP A 27 7.32 -10.73 7.96
C ASP A 27 5.85 -10.98 8.32
N ALA A 28 5.26 -10.14 9.16
CA ALA A 28 3.85 -10.17 9.47
C ALA A 28 3.01 -9.82 8.24
N TYR A 29 1.82 -10.42 8.16
CA TYR A 29 0.83 -10.11 7.14
C TYR A 29 -0.56 -9.97 7.77
N SER A 30 -1.47 -9.36 7.00
CA SER A 30 -2.86 -9.13 7.42
C SER A 30 -3.82 -9.33 6.26
N VAL A 31 -4.85 -10.14 6.48
CA VAL A 31 -5.97 -10.36 5.56
C VAL A 31 -7.30 -10.11 6.27
N PHE A 32 -8.34 -9.76 5.50
CA PHE A 32 -9.69 -9.46 6.01
C PHE A 32 -9.74 -8.37 7.10
N ASP A 33 -8.78 -7.45 7.13
CA ASP A 33 -8.64 -6.42 8.17
C ASP A 33 -8.53 -7.00 9.60
N TRP A 34 -8.12 -8.27 9.73
CA TRP A 34 -8.02 -8.98 11.00
C TRP A 34 -6.99 -8.33 11.95
N GLY A 35 -5.96 -7.71 11.39
CA GLY A 35 -4.72 -7.39 12.09
C GLY A 35 -3.63 -8.42 11.76
N GLN A 36 -2.63 -8.55 12.63
CA GLN A 36 -1.54 -9.50 12.44
C GLN A 36 -2.07 -10.94 12.48
N MET A 37 -1.71 -11.73 11.47
CA MET A 37 -2.05 -13.14 11.36
C MET A 37 -1.16 -14.00 12.29
N PRO A 38 -1.58 -15.24 12.65
CA PRO A 38 -0.83 -16.07 13.58
C PRO A 38 0.53 -16.52 13.05
N ASP A 39 0.71 -16.53 11.72
CA ASP A 39 1.94 -16.93 11.04
C ASP A 39 2.66 -15.71 10.45
N GLU A 40 3.95 -15.87 10.20
CA GLU A 40 4.79 -14.93 9.46
C GLU A 40 5.14 -15.54 8.09
N ILE A 41 5.36 -14.70 7.09
CA ILE A 41 5.85 -15.11 5.76
C ILE A 41 7.31 -14.71 5.69
N PRO A 42 8.26 -15.65 5.82
CA PRO A 42 9.67 -15.30 5.90
C PRO A 42 10.12 -14.50 4.67
N ASP A 43 11.00 -13.52 4.87
CA ASP A 43 11.55 -12.61 3.86
C ASP A 43 10.53 -11.68 3.17
N LYS A 44 9.27 -11.67 3.60
CA LYS A 44 8.27 -10.72 3.09
C LYS A 44 8.68 -9.29 3.39
N GLY A 45 9.08 -9.00 4.63
CA GLY A 45 9.49 -7.66 5.03
C GLY A 45 10.66 -7.16 4.20
N ALA A 46 11.67 -8.01 4.03
CA ALA A 46 12.84 -7.70 3.22
C ALA A 46 12.48 -7.50 1.73
N SER A 47 11.58 -8.32 1.19
CA SER A 47 11.08 -8.21 -0.18
C SER A 47 10.41 -6.84 -0.42
N LEU A 48 9.52 -6.45 0.48
CA LEU A 48 8.80 -5.17 0.39
C LEU A 48 9.74 -3.96 0.57
N CYS A 49 10.75 -4.07 1.45
CA CYS A 49 11.77 -3.04 1.63
C CYS A 49 12.59 -2.85 0.35
N ALA A 50 13.09 -3.95 -0.24
CA ALA A 50 13.86 -3.90 -1.48
C ALA A 50 13.05 -3.35 -2.66
N MET A 51 11.80 -3.79 -2.85
CA MET A 51 10.92 -3.23 -3.89
C MET A 51 10.66 -1.74 -3.68
N GLY A 52 10.35 -1.34 -2.44
CA GLY A 52 10.11 0.06 -2.11
C GLY A 52 11.33 0.93 -2.40
N ALA A 53 12.52 0.48 -1.99
CA ALA A 53 13.78 1.15 -2.26
C ALA A 53 14.04 1.30 -3.76
N TYR A 54 13.90 0.22 -4.53
CA TYR A 54 14.06 0.24 -5.98
C TYR A 54 13.15 1.27 -6.64
N ASN A 55 11.88 1.33 -6.23
CA ASN A 55 10.92 2.28 -6.79
C ASN A 55 11.25 3.72 -6.38
N PHE A 56 11.62 3.97 -5.12
CA PHE A 56 12.03 5.31 -4.69
C PHE A 56 13.25 5.82 -5.46
N GLU A 57 14.27 4.99 -5.63
CA GLU A 57 15.46 5.34 -6.43
C GLU A 57 15.09 5.61 -7.91
N GLY A 58 14.15 4.84 -8.47
CA GLY A 58 13.60 5.09 -9.80
C GLY A 58 12.84 6.42 -9.92
N LEU A 59 12.05 6.77 -8.91
CA LEU A 59 11.33 8.06 -8.83
C LEU A 59 12.31 9.24 -8.74
N GLU A 60 13.34 9.12 -7.89
CA GLU A 60 14.37 10.16 -7.74
C GLU A 60 15.18 10.36 -9.03
N ALA A 61 15.47 9.29 -9.77
CA ALA A 61 16.13 9.35 -11.06
C ALA A 61 15.31 10.12 -12.12
N GLU A 62 13.97 10.10 -12.00
CA GLU A 62 13.03 10.86 -12.83
C GLU A 62 12.75 12.27 -12.27
N GLY A 63 13.33 12.62 -11.11
CA GLY A 63 13.20 13.93 -10.48
C GLY A 63 11.93 14.12 -9.66
N VAL A 64 11.25 13.04 -9.27
CA VAL A 64 10.11 13.07 -8.35
C VAL A 64 10.63 13.14 -6.91
N PRO A 65 10.30 14.19 -6.12
CA PRO A 65 10.74 14.29 -4.73
C PRO A 65 10.17 13.18 -3.85
N THR A 66 10.99 12.63 -2.95
CA THR A 66 10.59 11.56 -2.05
C THR A 66 11.11 11.81 -0.63
N HIS A 67 10.56 11.11 0.35
CA HIS A 67 11.11 11.07 1.72
C HIS A 67 12.21 10.01 1.92
N TYR A 68 12.53 9.23 0.89
CA TYR A 68 13.48 8.13 0.96
C TYR A 68 14.91 8.65 1.11
N ARG A 69 15.76 7.89 1.81
CA ARG A 69 17.16 8.25 2.01
C ARG A 69 18.15 7.15 1.66
N GLY A 70 17.67 5.94 1.41
CA GLY A 70 18.47 4.72 1.32
C GLY A 70 17.89 3.59 2.16
N VAL A 71 18.41 2.38 1.94
CA VAL A 71 18.22 1.24 2.84
C VAL A 71 19.29 1.24 3.93
N VAL A 72 19.02 0.59 5.06
CA VAL A 72 19.97 0.52 6.17
C VAL A 72 20.66 -0.84 6.19
N GLU A 73 21.98 -0.84 6.07
CA GLU A 73 22.84 -2.03 6.21
C GLU A 73 23.97 -1.71 7.19
N ASP A 74 24.17 -2.58 8.20
CA ASP A 74 25.17 -2.39 9.27
C ASP A 74 25.12 -1.01 9.99
N GLY A 75 23.95 -0.36 9.96
CA GLY A 75 23.71 0.96 10.56
C GLY A 75 24.04 2.15 9.67
N ASP A 76 24.57 1.91 8.47
CA ASP A 76 24.80 2.92 7.45
C ASP A 76 23.62 2.97 6.47
N THR A 77 23.35 4.16 5.94
CA THR A 77 22.34 4.36 4.89
C THR A 77 23.02 4.29 3.52
N VAL A 78 22.61 3.32 2.71
CA VAL A 78 23.21 3.00 1.40
C VAL A 78 22.13 2.85 0.31
N PRO A 79 22.47 3.03 -0.98
CA PRO A 79 21.60 2.64 -2.09
C PRO A 79 21.32 1.14 -2.10
N LEU A 80 20.20 0.72 -2.69
CA LEU A 80 19.83 -0.69 -2.81
C LEU A 80 20.90 -1.50 -3.58
N ASP A 81 21.50 -0.94 -4.63
CA ASP A 81 22.53 -1.60 -5.43
C ASP A 81 23.81 -1.95 -4.64
N ASP A 82 24.01 -1.32 -3.48
CA ASP A 82 25.22 -1.47 -2.66
C ASP A 82 25.05 -2.46 -1.49
N VAL A 83 23.86 -3.08 -1.30
CA VAL A 83 23.63 -4.03 -0.19
C VAL A 83 24.21 -5.41 -0.47
N ASP A 84 24.74 -6.06 0.57
CA ASP A 84 25.23 -7.44 0.53
C ASP A 84 24.13 -8.46 0.87
N ALA A 85 23.06 -8.03 1.56
CA ALA A 85 21.93 -8.87 1.96
C ALA A 85 20.58 -8.15 1.77
N PRO A 86 19.46 -8.89 1.67
CA PRO A 86 18.13 -8.28 1.59
C PRO A 86 17.86 -7.31 2.76
N PRO A 87 17.59 -6.03 2.48
CA PRO A 87 17.41 -5.03 3.53
C PRO A 87 16.04 -5.17 4.19
N THR A 88 15.95 -4.98 5.49
CA THR A 88 14.67 -4.94 6.24
C THR A 88 14.34 -3.55 6.77
N GLU A 89 15.24 -2.59 6.58
CA GLU A 89 15.09 -1.23 7.07
C GLU A 89 15.29 -0.21 5.95
N MET A 90 14.43 0.81 5.92
CA MET A 90 14.46 1.91 4.96
C MET A 90 14.56 3.22 5.71
N ALA A 91 15.65 3.96 5.52
CA ALA A 91 15.84 5.28 6.12
C ALA A 91 14.95 6.31 5.41
N ILE A 92 14.25 7.13 6.19
CA ILE A 92 13.31 8.13 5.67
C ILE A 92 13.45 9.47 6.41
N ASP A 93 13.03 10.52 5.71
CA ASP A 93 12.61 11.78 6.31
C ASP A 93 11.24 11.63 6.97
N LEU A 94 11.13 12.10 8.22
CA LEU A 94 9.88 12.08 8.96
C LEU A 94 9.22 13.45 8.90
N THR A 95 7.95 13.47 8.53
CA THR A 95 7.09 14.66 8.65
C THR A 95 6.22 14.56 9.91
N GLN A 96 5.50 15.62 10.25
CA GLN A 96 4.55 15.57 11.34
C GLN A 96 3.25 14.87 10.93
N VAL A 97 2.67 14.16 11.89
CA VAL A 97 1.31 13.65 11.80
C VAL A 97 0.58 14.11 13.07
N PRO A 98 0.04 15.34 13.08
CA PRO A 98 -0.76 15.83 14.20
C PRO A 98 -1.96 14.91 14.48
N GLU A 99 -2.51 15.00 15.70
CA GLU A 99 -3.81 14.40 15.98
C GLU A 99 -4.87 15.05 15.09
N LEU A 100 -5.79 14.25 14.53
CA LEU A 100 -6.95 14.74 13.79
C LEU A 100 -8.18 14.70 14.71
N PRO A 101 -8.55 15.81 15.37
CA PRO A 101 -9.65 15.82 16.33
C PRO A 101 -10.98 15.58 15.62
N HIS A 102 -11.92 14.92 16.29
CA HIS A 102 -13.25 14.68 15.73
C HIS A 102 -14.36 14.63 16.78
N ASP A 103 -15.58 14.97 16.36
CA ASP A 103 -16.83 14.70 17.09
C ASP A 103 -17.71 13.79 16.23
N GLY A 104 -17.72 12.49 16.56
CA GLY A 104 -18.29 11.47 15.70
C GLY A 104 -17.58 11.42 14.35
N ARG A 105 -18.32 11.63 13.25
CA ARG A 105 -17.78 11.65 11.87
C ARG A 105 -17.42 13.05 11.34
N ALA A 106 -17.43 14.06 12.21
CA ALA A 106 -16.98 15.40 11.86
C ALA A 106 -15.52 15.57 12.30
N TYR A 107 -14.58 15.52 11.35
CA TYR A 107 -13.15 15.67 11.56
C TYR A 107 -12.72 17.13 11.37
N ASP A 108 -11.85 17.61 12.24
CA ASP A 108 -11.36 18.98 12.27
C ASP A 108 -9.99 19.09 11.59
N TYR A 109 -10.03 19.18 10.26
CA TYR A 109 -8.83 19.34 9.43
C TYR A 109 -8.18 20.72 9.59
N ASP A 110 -8.92 21.75 9.99
CA ASP A 110 -8.35 23.08 10.27
C ASP A 110 -7.39 22.97 11.47
N SER A 111 -7.81 22.30 12.55
CA SER A 111 -6.95 22.04 13.72
C SER A 111 -5.74 21.17 13.38
N TYR A 112 -5.89 20.20 12.46
CA TYR A 112 -4.78 19.37 11.97
C TYR A 112 -3.72 20.24 11.29
N HIS A 113 -4.13 21.07 10.32
CA HIS A 113 -3.24 21.93 9.55
C HIS A 113 -2.61 23.04 10.40
N ASP A 114 -3.37 23.66 11.31
CA ASP A 114 -2.86 24.69 12.24
C ASP A 114 -1.74 24.13 13.15
N ALA A 115 -1.84 22.87 13.56
CA ALA A 115 -0.83 22.21 14.39
C ALA A 115 0.43 21.81 13.58
N ALA A 116 0.24 21.47 12.30
CA ALA A 116 1.31 20.98 11.44
C ALA A 116 2.13 22.11 10.78
N GLY A 117 1.52 23.25 10.51
CA GLY A 117 2.14 24.31 9.71
C GLY A 117 2.43 23.84 8.29
N GLU A 118 3.66 24.05 7.80
CA GLU A 118 4.08 23.68 6.45
C GLU A 118 4.90 22.38 6.41
N ASN A 119 4.81 21.52 7.44
CA ASN A 119 5.45 20.21 7.51
C ASN A 119 4.46 19.15 8.01
N TYR A 120 3.82 18.43 7.09
CA TYR A 120 2.84 17.40 7.44
C TYR A 120 2.68 16.30 6.40
N LEU A 121 2.21 15.12 6.85
CA LEU A 121 1.68 14.11 5.93
C LEU A 121 0.30 14.54 5.45
N VAL A 122 0.10 14.64 4.14
CA VAL A 122 -1.20 14.99 3.57
C VAL A 122 -2.23 13.94 4.02
N PRO A 123 -3.38 14.32 4.62
CA PRO A 123 -4.34 13.37 5.20
C PRO A 123 -5.23 12.72 4.12
N LEU A 124 -4.60 12.28 3.03
CA LEU A 124 -5.21 11.61 1.89
C LEU A 124 -4.41 10.36 1.52
N GLU A 125 -5.10 9.30 1.12
CA GLU A 125 -4.52 8.29 0.24
C GLU A 125 -4.86 8.66 -1.20
N ILE A 126 -3.87 8.60 -2.10
CA ILE A 126 -4.06 8.87 -3.53
C ILE A 126 -4.00 7.53 -4.26
N VAL A 127 -5.14 7.10 -4.79
CA VAL A 127 -5.32 5.82 -5.46
C VAL A 127 -5.29 6.02 -6.96
N PHE A 128 -4.45 5.30 -7.68
CA PHE A 128 -4.45 5.27 -9.15
C PHE A 128 -4.84 3.89 -9.66
N ARG A 129 -5.53 3.82 -10.80
CA ARG A 129 -5.98 2.56 -11.40
C ARG A 129 -5.64 2.50 -12.88
N ASN A 130 -4.94 1.46 -13.28
CA ASN A 130 -4.70 1.09 -14.68
C ASN A 130 -5.72 0.05 -15.16
N ARG A 131 -6.30 -0.71 -14.22
CA ARG A 131 -7.29 -1.76 -14.46
C ARG A 131 -8.41 -1.68 -13.43
N VAL A 132 -9.65 -1.90 -13.88
CA VAL A 132 -10.83 -1.97 -13.02
C VAL A 132 -11.35 -3.40 -12.96
N PRO A 133 -10.96 -4.21 -11.95
CA PRO A 133 -11.48 -5.58 -11.81
C PRO A 133 -12.94 -5.59 -11.34
N ILE A 134 -13.62 -6.73 -11.52
CA ILE A 134 -15.05 -6.93 -11.16
C ILE A 134 -15.32 -6.56 -9.70
N GLY A 135 -14.40 -6.89 -8.79
CA GLY A 135 -14.52 -6.59 -7.35
C GLY A 135 -14.23 -5.14 -6.94
N SER A 136 -13.86 -4.25 -7.89
CA SER A 136 -13.46 -2.88 -7.57
C SER A 136 -14.59 -2.09 -6.88
N SER A 137 -14.24 -1.34 -5.83
CA SER A 137 -15.17 -0.42 -5.16
C SER A 137 -15.66 0.68 -6.10
N LEU A 138 -14.87 1.04 -7.12
CA LEU A 138 -15.21 2.04 -8.14
C LEU A 138 -16.53 1.71 -8.84
N ARG A 139 -16.72 0.44 -9.22
CA ARG A 139 -17.88 -0.04 -9.97
C ARG A 139 -19.22 0.16 -9.25
N ARG A 140 -19.18 0.28 -7.92
CA ARG A 140 -20.37 0.48 -7.07
C ARG A 140 -20.65 1.97 -6.80
N ARG A 141 -19.72 2.86 -7.13
CA ARG A 141 -19.76 4.28 -6.80
C ARG A 141 -19.96 5.19 -8.01
N THR A 142 -19.55 4.74 -9.19
CA THR A 142 -19.51 5.54 -10.42
C THR A 142 -19.89 4.69 -11.61
N ASP A 143 -20.30 5.33 -12.71
CA ASP A 143 -20.48 4.71 -14.02
C ASP A 143 -19.21 4.86 -14.88
N PRO A 144 -18.98 4.02 -15.91
CA PRO A 144 -17.79 4.17 -16.77
C PRO A 144 -17.67 5.56 -17.41
N SER A 145 -18.82 6.17 -17.75
CA SER A 145 -18.87 7.51 -18.34
C SER A 145 -18.36 8.64 -17.44
N ASP A 146 -18.40 8.46 -16.11
CA ASP A 146 -17.81 9.40 -15.14
C ASP A 146 -16.29 9.51 -15.31
N HIS A 147 -15.68 8.47 -15.91
CA HIS A 147 -14.24 8.34 -16.15
C HIS A 147 -13.87 8.47 -17.63
N GLY A 148 -14.78 8.99 -18.45
CA GLY A 148 -14.55 9.19 -19.89
C GLY A 148 -14.53 7.91 -20.73
N LEU A 149 -14.97 6.77 -20.18
CA LEU A 149 -15.02 5.51 -20.91
C LEU A 149 -16.27 5.44 -21.80
N ALA A 150 -16.10 4.96 -23.03
CA ALA A 150 -17.19 4.76 -23.98
C ALA A 150 -17.97 3.46 -23.72
N LEU A 151 -18.39 3.23 -22.47
CA LEU A 151 -19.16 2.09 -22.01
C LEU A 151 -20.42 2.60 -21.28
N ASP A 152 -21.56 1.95 -21.52
CA ASP A 152 -22.83 2.34 -20.89
C ASP A 152 -22.88 1.89 -19.41
N GLU A 153 -22.36 0.71 -19.11
CA GLU A 153 -22.31 0.10 -17.77
C GLU A 153 -20.99 -0.69 -17.63
N TRP A 154 -20.58 -0.97 -16.39
CA TRP A 154 -19.40 -1.80 -16.14
C TRP A 154 -19.65 -3.25 -16.61
N PRO A 155 -18.79 -3.83 -17.47
CA PRO A 155 -18.98 -5.18 -17.98
C PRO A 155 -18.64 -6.25 -16.93
N ASP A 156 -19.12 -7.48 -17.08
CA ASP A 156 -18.80 -8.62 -16.19
C ASP A 156 -17.38 -9.19 -16.39
N GLU A 157 -16.43 -8.33 -16.76
CA GLU A 157 -15.00 -8.64 -16.93
C GLU A 157 -14.15 -7.44 -16.47
N ALA A 158 -12.86 -7.67 -16.24
CA ALA A 158 -11.93 -6.59 -15.92
C ALA A 158 -11.79 -5.63 -17.12
N VAL A 159 -11.65 -4.33 -16.83
CA VAL A 159 -11.49 -3.29 -17.86
C VAL A 159 -10.10 -2.68 -17.70
N ASP A 160 -9.27 -2.81 -18.72
CA ASP A 160 -7.98 -2.11 -18.82
C ASP A 160 -8.24 -0.66 -19.30
N LEU A 161 -7.52 0.29 -18.72
CA LEU A 161 -7.72 1.72 -18.95
C LEU A 161 -6.57 2.30 -19.78
N ASP A 162 -6.91 3.06 -20.83
CA ASP A 162 -5.91 3.77 -21.63
C ASP A 162 -5.25 4.92 -20.83
N GLU A 163 -6.03 5.58 -19.97
CA GLU A 163 -5.55 6.60 -19.04
C GLU A 163 -5.92 6.19 -17.61
N PRO A 164 -4.99 6.29 -16.65
CA PRO A 164 -5.28 5.88 -15.29
C PRO A 164 -6.28 6.82 -14.64
N ILE A 165 -7.21 6.24 -13.89
CA ILE A 165 -8.12 6.97 -13.01
C ILE A 165 -7.37 7.27 -11.72
N VAL A 166 -7.40 8.52 -11.26
CA VAL A 166 -6.87 8.93 -9.96
C VAL A 166 -8.04 9.31 -9.05
N GLU A 167 -8.07 8.74 -7.84
CA GLU A 167 -9.07 9.00 -6.82
C GLU A 167 -8.39 9.35 -5.50
N PHE A 168 -9.09 10.12 -4.66
CA PHE A 168 -8.64 10.44 -3.31
C PHE A 168 -9.56 9.78 -2.28
N SER A 169 -8.96 9.21 -1.25
CA SER A 169 -9.66 8.82 -0.02
C SER A 169 -9.04 9.51 1.17
N THR A 170 -9.85 9.70 2.22
CA THR A 170 -9.35 10.20 3.50
C THR A 170 -8.30 9.26 4.07
N LYS A 171 -7.39 9.82 4.86
CA LYS A 171 -6.50 9.07 5.75
C LYS A 171 -6.71 9.56 7.19
N TYR A 172 -6.52 8.68 8.18
CA TYR A 172 -6.67 8.95 9.62
C TYR A 172 -8.09 9.14 10.15
N GLU A 173 -9.12 9.06 9.29
CA GLU A 173 -10.49 8.85 9.77
C GLU A 173 -10.62 7.42 10.33
N GLU A 174 -11.61 7.17 11.20
CA GLU A 174 -11.95 5.83 11.70
C GLU A 174 -12.25 4.82 10.58
N SER A 175 -12.73 5.32 9.43
CA SER A 175 -12.99 4.53 8.23
C SER A 175 -12.74 5.38 7.00
N ASP A 176 -11.83 4.96 6.13
CA ASP A 176 -11.51 5.70 4.92
C ASP A 176 -12.71 5.79 3.97
N ARG A 177 -12.88 6.97 3.35
CA ARG A 177 -13.94 7.24 2.39
C ARG A 177 -13.40 7.96 1.17
N TYR A 178 -13.92 7.59 0.01
CA TYR A 178 -13.62 8.28 -1.25
C TYR A 178 -14.25 9.66 -1.28
N LEU A 179 -13.52 10.61 -1.86
CA LEU A 179 -13.84 12.02 -1.88
C LEU A 179 -14.11 12.50 -3.31
N ASP A 180 -14.96 13.51 -3.42
CA ASP A 180 -14.94 14.37 -4.60
C ASP A 180 -13.73 15.34 -4.51
N ARG A 181 -13.37 15.94 -5.65
CA ARG A 181 -12.15 16.76 -5.76
C ARG A 181 -12.17 17.96 -4.81
N ASP A 182 -13.30 18.66 -4.69
CA ASP A 182 -13.45 19.82 -3.81
C ASP A 182 -13.21 19.47 -2.33
N LYS A 183 -13.68 18.30 -1.87
CA LYS A 183 -13.42 17.83 -0.51
C LYS A 183 -11.99 17.36 -0.31
N ALA A 184 -11.40 16.72 -1.33
CA ALA A 184 -10.00 16.30 -1.27
C ALA A 184 -9.09 17.53 -1.16
N ASP A 185 -9.33 18.57 -1.95
CA ASP A 185 -8.61 19.85 -1.90
C ASP A 185 -8.68 20.50 -0.50
N LEU A 186 -9.89 20.60 0.06
CA LEU A 186 -10.07 21.10 1.43
C LEU A 186 -9.27 20.30 2.47
N ILE A 187 -9.26 18.96 2.34
CA ILE A 187 -8.56 18.06 3.27
C ILE A 187 -7.04 18.14 3.07
N ALA A 188 -6.56 18.30 1.84
CA ALA A 188 -5.15 18.41 1.52
C ALA A 188 -4.49 19.66 2.14
N GLY A 189 -5.26 20.72 2.39
CA GLY A 189 -4.79 21.93 3.03
C GLY A 189 -4.05 22.84 2.04
N VAL A 190 -2.77 23.13 2.32
CA VAL A 190 -1.93 23.94 1.41
C VAL A 190 -1.29 23.12 0.29
N ALA A 191 -1.31 21.79 0.39
CA ALA A 191 -0.88 20.89 -0.67
C ALA A 191 -1.88 20.91 -1.82
N ASP A 192 -1.44 21.41 -2.98
CA ASP A 192 -2.28 21.56 -4.17
C ASP A 192 -2.75 20.20 -4.71
N ILE A 193 -4.07 20.04 -4.89
CA ILE A 193 -4.66 18.77 -5.31
C ILE A 193 -4.32 18.40 -6.76
N GLU A 194 -4.12 19.38 -7.64
CA GLU A 194 -3.65 19.14 -9.01
C GLU A 194 -2.21 18.62 -8.99
N GLU A 195 -1.34 19.18 -8.15
CA GLU A 195 0.04 18.71 -7.98
C GLU A 195 0.09 17.29 -7.40
N LEU A 196 -0.73 16.98 -6.39
CA LEU A 196 -0.88 15.63 -5.84
C LEU A 196 -1.32 14.61 -6.91
N GLU A 197 -2.26 14.98 -7.78
CA GLU A 197 -2.66 14.14 -8.91
C GLU A 197 -1.51 13.92 -9.91
N LEU A 198 -0.75 14.97 -10.24
CA LEU A 198 0.40 14.85 -11.14
C LEU A 198 1.48 13.93 -10.57
N VAL A 199 1.83 14.09 -9.29
CA VAL A 199 2.76 13.19 -8.59
C VAL A 199 2.27 11.75 -8.63
N ALA A 200 0.98 11.50 -8.37
CA ALA A 200 0.42 10.15 -8.44
C ALA A 200 0.48 9.55 -9.85
N ARG A 201 0.28 10.36 -10.89
CA ARG A 201 0.41 9.91 -12.29
C ARG A 201 1.86 9.59 -12.64
N ASP A 202 2.82 10.41 -12.20
CA ASP A 202 4.24 10.14 -12.43
C ASP A 202 4.71 8.88 -11.70
N VAL A 203 4.29 8.70 -10.45
CA VAL A 203 4.55 7.46 -9.70
C VAL A 203 3.97 6.26 -10.43
N ASN A 204 2.70 6.31 -10.80
CA ASN A 204 2.04 5.21 -11.50
C ASN A 204 2.74 4.88 -12.82
N ARG A 205 3.18 5.90 -13.59
CA ARG A 205 3.93 5.71 -14.82
C ARG A 205 5.23 4.95 -14.56
N VAL A 206 6.06 5.41 -13.63
CA VAL A 206 7.37 4.79 -13.33
C VAL A 206 7.20 3.33 -12.87
N VAL A 207 6.26 3.07 -11.96
CA VAL A 207 5.98 1.72 -11.45
C VAL A 207 5.42 0.80 -12.53
N THR A 208 4.51 1.31 -13.38
CA THR A 208 3.91 0.56 -14.50
C THR A 208 4.95 0.23 -15.57
N GLU A 209 5.74 1.21 -16.01
CA GLU A 209 6.82 1.01 -16.98
C GLU A 209 7.82 -0.03 -16.47
N ARG A 210 8.11 -0.02 -15.16
CA ARG A 210 8.94 -1.06 -14.56
C ARG A 210 8.28 -2.43 -14.61
N ALA A 211 7.04 -2.56 -14.15
CA ALA A 211 6.31 -3.82 -14.15
C ALA A 211 6.23 -4.43 -15.55
N ASP A 212 5.87 -3.63 -16.56
CA ASP A 212 5.78 -4.05 -17.95
C ASP A 212 7.13 -4.57 -18.47
N SER A 213 8.24 -3.92 -18.09
CA SER A 213 9.59 -4.32 -18.52
C SER A 213 10.00 -5.72 -18.05
N VAL A 214 9.36 -6.23 -17.00
CA VAL A 214 9.61 -7.56 -16.41
C VAL A 214 8.45 -8.53 -16.61
N GLY A 215 7.46 -8.17 -17.43
CA GLY A 215 6.31 -9.03 -17.77
C GLY A 215 5.23 -9.09 -16.68
N MET A 216 5.20 -8.13 -15.75
CA MET A 216 4.15 -8.00 -14.75
C MET A 216 3.13 -6.94 -15.16
N THR A 217 1.85 -7.21 -14.90
CA THR A 217 0.78 -6.23 -15.06
C THR A 217 0.59 -5.47 -13.75
N HIS A 218 0.70 -4.14 -13.80
CA HIS A 218 0.39 -3.26 -12.66
C HIS A 218 -1.07 -2.79 -12.74
N GLU A 219 -1.96 -3.41 -11.96
CA GLU A 219 -3.41 -3.19 -12.05
C GLU A 219 -3.84 -1.86 -11.41
N ASP A 220 -3.37 -1.59 -10.19
CA ASP A 220 -3.60 -0.35 -9.45
C ASP A 220 -2.73 -0.28 -8.20
N GLY A 221 -2.72 0.89 -7.58
CA GLY A 221 -1.97 1.12 -6.36
C GLY A 221 -2.42 2.38 -5.64
N LYS A 222 -1.75 2.66 -4.53
CA LYS A 222 -1.91 3.88 -3.77
C LYS A 222 -0.56 4.46 -3.36
N ILE A 223 -0.54 5.76 -3.15
CA ILE A 223 0.55 6.47 -2.48
C ILE A 223 0.02 7.40 -1.41
N GLU A 224 0.95 7.80 -0.57
CA GLU A 224 0.80 8.90 0.37
C GLU A 224 1.84 9.97 0.02
N CYS A 225 1.57 11.20 0.41
CA CYS A 225 2.46 12.32 0.15
C CYS A 225 2.62 13.13 1.43
N LEU A 226 3.79 13.71 1.62
CA LEU A 226 4.01 14.76 2.60
C LEU A 226 4.12 16.11 1.90
N TYR A 227 3.79 17.17 2.62
CA TYR A 227 4.05 18.55 2.24
C TYR A 227 5.11 19.12 3.18
N TYR A 228 6.17 19.69 2.61
CA TYR A 228 7.25 20.34 3.36
C TYR A 228 7.75 21.59 2.63
N ASP A 229 7.59 22.77 3.23
CA ASP A 229 8.18 24.05 2.77
C ASP A 229 7.91 24.33 1.27
N GLY A 230 6.66 24.14 0.84
CA GLY A 230 6.24 24.39 -0.55
C GLY A 230 6.53 23.26 -1.54
N GLU A 231 6.96 22.09 -1.07
CA GLU A 231 7.24 20.92 -1.91
C GLU A 231 6.41 19.70 -1.46
N ILE A 232 5.77 19.03 -2.41
CA ILE A 232 5.14 17.72 -2.21
C ILE A 232 6.18 16.63 -2.45
N ARG A 233 6.27 15.67 -1.53
CA ARG A 233 7.15 14.50 -1.66
C ARG A 233 6.37 13.21 -1.49
N VAL A 234 6.70 12.19 -2.27
CA VAL A 234 6.15 10.85 -2.09
C VAL A 234 6.63 10.30 -0.75
N ALA A 235 5.68 9.85 0.05
CA ALA A 235 5.89 9.32 1.39
C ALA A 235 5.38 7.87 1.49
N ASP A 236 5.40 7.32 2.71
CA ASP A 236 5.15 5.91 2.99
C ASP A 236 6.02 4.96 2.13
N VAL A 237 5.45 3.91 1.55
CA VAL A 237 6.16 2.97 0.67
C VAL A 237 5.40 2.86 -0.66
N VAL A 238 6.14 2.77 -1.76
CA VAL A 238 5.58 2.85 -3.12
C VAL A 238 5.85 1.58 -3.94
N GLY A 239 4.86 1.15 -4.71
CA GLY A 239 5.00 0.12 -5.75
C GLY A 239 5.37 -1.27 -5.24
N THR A 240 4.96 -1.64 -4.02
CA THR A 240 5.22 -2.97 -3.44
C THR A 240 4.01 -3.89 -3.60
N PHE A 241 4.22 -5.20 -3.46
CA PHE A 241 3.17 -6.21 -3.55
C PHE A 241 2.05 -6.10 -2.50
N ASP A 242 2.27 -5.38 -1.39
CA ASP A 242 1.24 -5.17 -0.37
C ASP A 242 0.42 -3.91 -0.61
N GLU A 243 1.01 -2.88 -1.23
CA GLU A 243 0.33 -1.59 -1.47
C GLU A 243 -0.22 -1.43 -2.88
N ASN A 244 0.25 -2.24 -3.82
CA ASN A 244 -0.12 -2.21 -5.23
C ASN A 244 -0.50 -3.63 -5.68
N ARG A 245 -1.40 -3.73 -6.65
CA ARG A 245 -1.80 -5.00 -7.25
C ARG A 245 -0.99 -5.26 -8.50
N PHE A 246 -0.07 -6.21 -8.39
CA PHE A 246 0.64 -6.77 -9.53
C PHE A 246 0.12 -8.17 -9.86
N SER A 247 0.03 -8.47 -11.14
CA SER A 247 -0.23 -9.83 -11.63
C SER A 247 0.83 -10.27 -12.62
N TYR A 248 1.12 -11.56 -12.63
CA TYR A 248 2.00 -12.23 -13.59
C TYR A 248 1.25 -13.44 -14.13
N GLU A 249 1.07 -13.49 -15.45
CA GLU A 249 0.21 -14.49 -16.10
C GLU A 249 -1.16 -14.64 -15.41
N ASP A 250 -1.85 -13.52 -15.15
CA ASP A 250 -3.15 -13.45 -14.45
C ASP A 250 -3.16 -13.95 -12.98
N GLN A 251 -2.01 -14.31 -12.40
CA GLN A 251 -1.87 -14.62 -10.98
C GLN A 251 -1.40 -13.39 -10.21
N GLN A 252 -2.15 -12.97 -9.17
CA GLN A 252 -1.70 -11.87 -8.31
C GLN A 252 -0.49 -12.25 -7.47
N LEU A 253 0.51 -11.38 -7.46
CA LEU A 253 1.76 -11.51 -6.70
C LEU A 253 1.62 -10.79 -5.36
N SER A 254 0.76 -11.27 -4.47
CA SER A 254 0.53 -10.62 -3.18
C SER A 254 -0.02 -11.59 -2.14
N LYS A 255 -0.33 -11.08 -0.95
CA LYS A 255 -1.11 -11.79 0.08
C LYS A 255 -2.48 -12.28 -0.40
N GLU A 256 -2.95 -11.92 -1.59
CA GLU A 256 -4.19 -12.47 -2.17
C GLU A 256 -4.16 -14.00 -2.25
N VAL A 257 -3.01 -14.62 -2.54
CA VAL A 257 -2.84 -16.08 -2.56
C VAL A 257 -3.27 -16.68 -1.21
N ILE A 258 -2.72 -16.17 -0.11
CA ILE A 258 -3.06 -16.62 1.25
C ILE A 258 -4.49 -16.25 1.62
N ARG A 259 -4.97 -15.06 1.21
CA ARG A 259 -6.36 -14.65 1.44
C ARG A 259 -7.34 -15.67 0.86
N GLN A 260 -7.12 -16.12 -0.37
CA GLN A 260 -7.97 -17.12 -1.02
C GLN A 260 -7.82 -18.49 -0.37
N TYR A 261 -6.61 -18.87 0.05
CA TYR A 261 -6.38 -20.10 0.81
C TYR A 261 -7.22 -20.13 2.10
N HIS A 262 -7.19 -19.07 2.91
CA HIS A 262 -8.01 -18.98 4.13
C HIS A 262 -9.52 -19.04 3.82
N LYS A 263 -10.01 -18.37 2.77
CA LYS A 263 -11.43 -18.48 2.37
C LYS A 263 -11.85 -19.92 2.11
N ARG A 264 -10.99 -20.69 1.45
CA ARG A 264 -11.31 -22.09 1.09
C ARG A 264 -11.18 -23.03 2.28
N THR A 265 -10.16 -22.87 3.11
CA THR A 265 -9.81 -23.85 4.17
C THR A 265 -10.39 -23.50 5.54
N GLN A 266 -10.67 -22.23 5.80
CA GLN A 266 -11.20 -21.73 7.06
C GLN A 266 -12.49 -20.90 6.89
N PRO A 267 -13.51 -21.39 6.15
CA PRO A 267 -14.72 -20.61 5.85
C PRO A 267 -15.50 -20.20 7.09
N GLU A 268 -15.52 -21.03 8.15
CA GLU A 268 -16.19 -20.70 9.41
C GLU A 268 -15.61 -19.44 10.07
N TRP A 269 -14.29 -19.24 9.98
CA TRP A 269 -13.65 -18.03 10.47
C TRP A 269 -13.97 -16.83 9.60
N VAL A 270 -13.92 -16.97 8.27
CA VAL A 270 -14.24 -15.88 7.34
C VAL A 270 -15.69 -15.42 7.51
N ASP A 271 -16.63 -16.36 7.61
CA ASP A 271 -18.04 -16.05 7.85
C ASP A 271 -18.25 -15.34 9.21
N ALA A 272 -17.49 -15.73 10.25
CA ALA A 272 -17.55 -15.08 11.55
C ALA A 272 -16.98 -13.65 11.51
N VAL A 273 -15.91 -13.40 10.75
CA VAL A 273 -15.37 -12.05 10.51
C VAL A 273 -16.42 -11.18 9.81
N ASP A 274 -17.05 -11.68 8.76
CA ASP A 274 -18.07 -10.95 8.02
C ASP A 274 -19.31 -10.65 8.89
N ALA A 275 -19.74 -11.61 9.71
CA ALA A 275 -20.82 -11.42 10.67
C ALA A 275 -20.48 -10.37 11.74
N ALA A 276 -19.26 -10.42 12.30
CA ALA A 276 -18.80 -9.45 13.28
C ALA A 276 -18.71 -8.03 12.71
N LYS A 277 -18.21 -7.87 11.47
CA LYS A 277 -18.20 -6.58 10.76
C LYS A 277 -19.62 -6.06 10.50
N ALA A 278 -20.55 -6.93 10.13
CA ALA A 278 -21.95 -6.56 9.92
C ALA A 278 -22.61 -6.12 11.24
N GLU A 279 -22.40 -6.85 12.33
CA GLU A 279 -22.91 -6.50 13.66
C GLU A 279 -22.33 -5.19 14.17
N ALA A 280 -21.02 -4.99 14.05
CA ALA A 280 -20.35 -3.74 14.43
C ALA A 280 -20.94 -2.54 13.67
N LYS A 281 -21.21 -2.70 12.38
CA LYS A 281 -21.85 -1.67 11.55
C LYS A 281 -23.30 -1.41 11.96
N GLU A 282 -24.06 -2.44 12.34
CA GLU A 282 -25.45 -2.29 12.82
C GLU A 282 -25.52 -1.62 14.20
N THR A 283 -24.52 -1.88 15.05
CA THR A 283 -24.47 -1.43 16.45
C THR A 283 -23.61 -0.19 16.67
N ASP A 284 -23.04 0.38 15.60
CA ASP A 284 -22.15 1.57 15.62
C ASP A 284 -20.92 1.39 16.52
N VAL A 285 -20.33 0.19 16.49
CA VAL A 285 -19.09 -0.15 17.20
C VAL A 285 -17.90 -0.01 16.25
N ALA A 286 -16.91 0.81 16.63
CA ALA A 286 -15.73 1.06 15.79
C ALA A 286 -14.81 -0.18 15.67
N ASP A 287 -14.58 -0.90 16.77
CA ASP A 287 -13.75 -2.11 16.77
C ASP A 287 -14.62 -3.37 16.75
N TRP A 288 -14.72 -3.99 15.58
CA TRP A 288 -15.51 -5.21 15.37
C TRP A 288 -14.80 -6.48 15.89
N ARG A 289 -13.47 -6.46 16.10
CA ARG A 289 -12.68 -7.65 16.41
C ARG A 289 -13.14 -8.36 17.70
N PRO A 290 -13.48 -7.65 18.80
CA PRO A 290 -14.02 -8.29 20.01
C PRO A 290 -15.37 -9.01 19.81
N LEU A 291 -16.07 -8.78 18.69
CA LEU A 291 -17.32 -9.47 18.35
C LEU A 291 -17.06 -10.80 17.60
N CYS A 292 -15.83 -11.04 17.14
CA CYS A 292 -15.46 -12.27 16.44
C CYS A 292 -14.77 -13.25 17.41
N ASP A 293 -15.53 -14.24 17.90
CA ASP A 293 -14.99 -15.27 18.80
C ASP A 293 -14.16 -16.34 18.07
N VAL A 294 -14.26 -16.42 16.74
CA VAL A 294 -13.51 -17.39 15.93
C VAL A 294 -12.17 -16.79 15.54
N GLN A 295 -11.10 -17.54 15.79
CA GLN A 295 -9.72 -17.14 15.49
C GLN A 295 -9.23 -17.86 14.23
N PRO A 296 -8.36 -17.23 13.41
CA PRO A 296 -7.69 -17.94 12.33
C PRO A 296 -6.78 -19.04 12.89
N GLN A 297 -6.71 -20.14 12.18
CA GLN A 297 -5.75 -21.21 12.42
C GLN A 297 -4.46 -20.94 11.64
N SER A 298 -3.34 -21.41 12.19
CA SER A 298 -2.06 -21.41 11.50
C SER A 298 -2.12 -22.14 10.17
N LEU A 299 -1.36 -21.64 9.21
CA LEU A 299 -1.16 -22.24 7.91
C LEU A 299 -0.18 -23.41 7.96
N ASP A 300 -0.35 -24.34 7.02
CA ASP A 300 0.62 -25.40 6.80
C ASP A 300 1.92 -24.80 6.21
N GLU A 301 3.06 -25.41 6.53
CA GLU A 301 4.40 -24.95 6.11
C GLU A 301 4.51 -24.76 4.59
N GLU A 302 3.88 -25.64 3.80
CA GLU A 302 3.86 -25.56 2.34
C GLU A 302 3.19 -24.28 1.81
N VAL A 303 2.15 -23.78 2.50
CA VAL A 303 1.45 -22.54 2.12
C VAL A 303 2.33 -21.32 2.42
N ILE A 304 3.03 -21.36 3.56
CA ILE A 304 3.96 -20.30 3.98
C ILE A 304 5.14 -20.24 2.99
N GLU A 305 5.73 -21.38 2.64
CA GLU A 305 6.83 -21.46 1.67
C GLU A 305 6.40 -21.00 0.28
N THR A 306 5.18 -21.35 -0.16
CA THR A 306 4.65 -20.87 -1.44
C THR A 306 4.44 -19.36 -1.44
N ALA A 307 3.91 -18.80 -0.33
CA ALA A 307 3.77 -17.36 -0.21
C ALA A 307 5.12 -16.63 -0.17
N ARG A 308 6.10 -17.16 0.58
CA ARG A 308 7.48 -16.67 0.57
C ARG A 308 8.06 -16.69 -0.83
N ALA A 309 7.85 -17.76 -1.60
CA ALA A 309 8.32 -17.87 -2.97
C ALA A 309 7.73 -16.77 -3.87
N ILE A 310 6.44 -16.44 -3.72
CA ILE A 310 5.82 -15.33 -4.45
C ILE A 310 6.50 -13.99 -4.17
N TYR A 311 6.71 -13.66 -2.88
CA TYR A 311 7.37 -12.40 -2.53
C TYR A 311 8.82 -12.34 -3.01
N THR A 312 9.60 -13.39 -2.76
CA THR A 312 11.04 -13.41 -3.05
C THR A 312 11.33 -13.54 -4.54
N ALA A 313 10.68 -14.47 -5.26
CA ALA A 313 10.85 -14.62 -6.70
C ALA A 313 10.29 -13.42 -7.46
N GLY A 314 9.13 -12.91 -7.02
CA GLY A 314 8.54 -11.69 -7.55
C GLY A 314 9.47 -10.48 -7.38
N THR A 315 10.07 -10.31 -6.20
CA THR A 315 11.00 -9.21 -5.95
C THR A 315 12.27 -9.34 -6.77
N ASN A 316 12.87 -10.54 -6.86
CA ASN A 316 14.05 -10.77 -7.69
C ASN A 316 13.77 -10.42 -9.16
N ALA A 317 12.62 -10.84 -9.69
CA ALA A 317 12.20 -10.52 -11.04
C ALA A 317 11.94 -9.00 -11.22
N TYR A 318 11.24 -8.39 -10.26
CA TYR A 318 10.86 -6.97 -10.30
C TYR A 318 12.05 -6.03 -10.12
N VAL A 319 13.02 -6.34 -9.26
CA VAL A 319 14.24 -5.53 -9.08
C VAL A 319 15.30 -5.87 -10.13
N GLY A 320 15.24 -7.08 -10.71
CA GLY A 320 16.23 -7.55 -11.68
C GLY A 320 17.55 -7.97 -11.03
N GLN A 321 17.53 -8.28 -9.73
CA GLN A 321 18.67 -8.70 -8.91
C GLN A 321 18.33 -9.98 -8.15
N GLY A 322 19.31 -10.87 -8.00
CA GLY A 322 19.14 -12.10 -7.21
C GLY A 322 19.38 -11.87 -5.72
N LEU A 323 18.57 -11.02 -5.10
CA LEU A 323 18.67 -10.69 -3.66
C LEU A 323 18.31 -11.88 -2.78
N PHE A 324 17.33 -12.68 -3.22
CA PHE A 324 16.82 -13.82 -2.45
C PHE A 324 17.17 -15.17 -3.10
N ASP A 325 17.42 -16.19 -2.28
CA ASP A 325 17.41 -17.59 -2.73
C ASP A 325 15.95 -18.03 -2.90
N ALA A 326 15.49 -18.01 -4.15
CA ALA A 326 14.11 -18.20 -4.54
C ALA A 326 14.01 -19.02 -5.84
N PRO A 327 12.90 -19.75 -6.06
CA PRO A 327 12.64 -20.41 -7.34
C PRO A 327 12.46 -19.39 -8.48
N ALA A 328 12.32 -19.88 -9.71
CA ALA A 328 11.90 -19.02 -10.81
C ALA A 328 10.48 -18.49 -10.55
N LEU A 329 10.17 -17.29 -11.07
CA LEU A 329 8.85 -16.67 -10.89
C LEU A 329 7.72 -17.57 -11.44
N ASP A 330 7.94 -18.21 -12.60
CA ASP A 330 6.99 -19.15 -13.19
C ASP A 330 6.66 -20.30 -12.23
N ASP A 331 7.68 -20.91 -11.62
CA ASP A 331 7.52 -22.02 -10.67
C ASP A 331 6.79 -21.57 -9.39
N ALA A 332 7.09 -20.37 -8.88
CA ALA A 332 6.41 -19.81 -7.71
C ALA A 332 4.92 -19.54 -7.98
N VAL A 333 4.61 -19.00 -9.17
CA VAL A 333 3.25 -18.72 -9.61
C VAL A 333 2.46 -20.01 -9.85
N ASP A 334 3.07 -21.02 -10.45
CA ASP A 334 2.43 -22.33 -10.63
C ASP A 334 2.13 -23.01 -9.29
N ALA A 335 3.06 -22.97 -8.33
CA ALA A 335 2.81 -23.47 -6.98
C ALA A 335 1.65 -22.72 -6.30
N ALA A 336 1.59 -21.38 -6.43
CA ALA A 336 0.50 -20.59 -5.87
C ALA A 336 -0.87 -20.89 -6.51
N ARG A 337 -0.92 -21.28 -7.79
CA ARG A 337 -2.15 -21.70 -8.48
C ARG A 337 -2.63 -23.08 -8.03
N GLU A 338 -1.71 -23.93 -7.58
CA GLU A 338 -2.03 -25.29 -7.09
C GLU A 338 -2.56 -25.31 -5.65
N LEU A 339 -2.29 -24.25 -4.87
CA LEU A 339 -2.84 -24.08 -3.52
C LEU A 339 -4.35 -24.05 -3.53
#